data_AF-A0A640TWL1-F1
#
_entry.id   AF-A0A640TWL1-F1
#
_cell.length_a   1.000
_cell.length_b   1.000
_cell.length_c   1.000
_cell.angle_alpha   90.00
_cell.angle_beta   90.00
_cell.angle_gamma   90.00
#
_symmetry.space_group_name_H-M   'P 1'
#
loop_
_entity.id
_entity.type
_entity.pdbx_description
1 polymer ?
#
loop_
_entity_poly.entity_id
_entity_poly.type
_entity_poly.pdbx_seq_one_letter_code
_entity_poly.pdbx_strand_id
1 'polypeptide(L)'
;MAETEWEASEPPWARRGTERIPCYFCGGRTAILSFGDRTDDPGRLELYCENQMCDAREVVVLVQRDGAGAHDRADVRALHEVDRPRETPADMDVMARYEDKKNITARRQSTTSLALVVEAHQEE
;
A
#
# COMPACT_ATOMS: atom_id res chain seq x y z
N MET A 1 -15.07 -12.18 -32.29
CA MET A 1 -14.95 -12.97 -31.06
C MET A 1 -15.67 -12.17 -30.01
N ALA A 2 -16.78 -12.66 -29.45
CA ALA A 2 -17.46 -11.93 -28.39
C ALA A 2 -16.52 -11.91 -27.19
N GLU A 3 -15.97 -10.73 -26.88
CA GLU A 3 -15.31 -10.51 -25.60
C GLU A 3 -16.37 -10.78 -24.55
N THR A 4 -16.29 -11.95 -23.91
CA THR A 4 -17.20 -12.31 -22.81
C THR A 4 -16.93 -11.30 -21.72
N GLU A 5 -17.84 -10.33 -21.56
CA GLU A 5 -17.73 -9.34 -20.50
C GLU A 5 -17.69 -10.09 -19.17
N TRP A 6 -16.62 -9.84 -18.39
CA TRP A 6 -16.42 -10.50 -17.10
C TRP A 6 -17.39 -9.90 -16.09
N GLU A 7 -18.24 -10.76 -15.53
CA GLU A 7 -19.30 -10.38 -14.59
C GLU A 7 -18.72 -9.96 -13.23
N ALA A 8 -19.34 -8.96 -12.62
CA ALA A 8 -18.95 -8.52 -11.27
C ALA A 8 -19.14 -9.68 -10.28
N SER A 9 -18.18 -9.89 -9.39
CA SER A 9 -18.11 -11.02 -8.43
C SER A 9 -17.73 -12.39 -9.01
N GLU A 10 -17.58 -12.56 -10.33
CA GLU A 10 -17.02 -13.79 -10.87
C GLU A 10 -15.50 -13.85 -10.54
N PRO A 11 -14.93 -15.01 -10.17
CA PRO A 11 -13.49 -15.11 -9.99
C PRO A 11 -12.71 -14.61 -11.21
N PRO A 12 -11.61 -13.87 -11.03
CA PRO A 12 -10.79 -13.39 -12.15
C PRO A 12 -10.42 -14.54 -13.09
N TRP A 13 -10.47 -14.30 -14.41
CA TRP A 13 -10.14 -15.31 -15.43
C TRP A 13 -8.77 -15.96 -15.20
N ALA A 14 -7.83 -15.21 -14.62
CA ALA A 14 -6.51 -15.66 -14.22
C ALA A 14 -6.54 -16.91 -13.30
N ARG A 15 -7.59 -17.10 -12.50
CA ARG A 15 -7.76 -18.28 -11.65
C ARG A 15 -8.21 -19.53 -12.42
N ARG A 16 -8.80 -19.34 -13.60
CA ARG A 16 -9.33 -20.42 -14.46
C ARG A 16 -8.32 -20.87 -15.51
N GLY A 17 -7.33 -20.03 -15.82
CA GLY A 17 -6.29 -20.33 -16.79
C GLY A 17 -5.17 -21.20 -16.21
N THR A 18 -4.63 -22.09 -17.04
CA THR A 18 -3.39 -22.83 -16.74
C THR A 18 -2.15 -22.17 -17.37
N GLU A 19 -2.35 -21.13 -18.17
CA GLU A 19 -1.27 -20.41 -18.82
C GLU A 19 -0.59 -19.41 -17.90
N ARG A 20 0.71 -19.20 -18.13
CA ARG A 20 1.45 -18.12 -17.49
C ARG A 20 0.95 -16.76 -17.97
N ILE A 21 0.77 -15.86 -17.01
CA ILE A 21 0.27 -14.51 -17.16
C ILE A 21 1.47 -13.55 -17.31
N PRO A 22 1.33 -12.42 -18.03
CA PRO A 22 2.34 -11.36 -18.00
C PRO A 22 2.59 -10.84 -16.58
N CYS A 23 3.85 -10.73 -16.18
CA CYS A 23 4.22 -10.03 -14.95
C CYS A 23 4.12 -8.52 -15.17
N TYR A 24 3.39 -7.81 -14.29
CA TYR A 24 3.25 -6.35 -14.37
C TYR A 24 4.54 -5.57 -14.13
N PHE A 25 5.57 -6.21 -13.58
CA PHE A 25 6.86 -5.58 -13.30
C PHE A 25 7.90 -5.84 -14.38
N CYS A 26 8.16 -7.10 -14.73
CA CYS A 26 9.19 -7.43 -15.73
C CYS A 26 8.64 -7.62 -17.16
N GLY A 27 7.33 -7.59 -17.37
CA GLY A 27 6.67 -7.76 -18.68
C GLY A 27 6.68 -9.18 -19.25
N GLY A 28 7.53 -10.08 -18.75
CA GLY A 28 7.62 -11.46 -19.20
C GLY A 28 6.38 -12.30 -18.81
N ARG A 29 5.99 -13.26 -19.67
CA ARG A 29 4.92 -14.25 -19.40
C ARG A 29 5.40 -15.34 -18.44
N THR A 30 5.66 -14.93 -17.20
CA THR A 30 6.27 -15.74 -16.15
C THR A 30 5.50 -15.70 -14.83
N ALA A 31 4.39 -14.97 -14.78
CA ALA A 31 3.54 -14.93 -13.60
C ALA A 31 2.62 -16.16 -13.57
N ILE A 32 2.50 -16.76 -12.40
CA ILE A 32 1.59 -17.85 -12.07
C ILE A 32 0.74 -17.42 -10.86
N LEU A 33 -0.33 -18.16 -10.54
CA LEU A 33 -1.02 -17.96 -9.27
C LEU A 33 -0.05 -18.21 -8.11
N SER A 34 -0.04 -17.31 -7.14
CA SER A 34 0.72 -17.51 -5.92
C SER A 34 0.17 -18.70 -5.14
N PHE A 35 1.03 -19.39 -4.40
CA PHE A 35 0.60 -20.42 -3.45
C PHE A 35 -0.34 -19.85 -2.38
N GLY A 36 -0.18 -18.56 -2.04
CA GLY A 36 -1.03 -17.85 -1.08
C GLY A 36 -2.39 -17.39 -1.64
N ASP A 37 -2.65 -17.54 -2.94
CA ASP A 37 -3.88 -17.01 -3.55
C ASP A 37 -5.13 -17.62 -2.93
N ARG A 38 -6.02 -16.73 -2.48
CA ARG A 38 -7.23 -17.06 -1.74
C ARG A 38 -8.46 -17.01 -2.63
N THR A 39 -8.97 -18.18 -2.99
CA THR A 39 -10.16 -18.30 -3.87
C THR A 39 -11.42 -17.69 -3.26
N ASP A 40 -11.48 -17.55 -1.93
CA ASP A 40 -12.58 -16.94 -1.18
C ASP A 40 -12.52 -15.39 -1.13
N ASP A 41 -11.43 -14.77 -1.57
CA ASP A 41 -11.33 -13.32 -1.81
C ASP A 41 -11.35 -13.07 -3.32
N PRO A 42 -12.52 -12.79 -3.94
CA PRO A 42 -12.60 -12.52 -5.38
C PRO A 42 -12.00 -11.15 -5.75
N GLY A 43 -11.81 -10.26 -4.78
CA GLY A 43 -11.30 -8.91 -5.02
C GLY A 43 -9.78 -8.78 -4.91
N ARG A 44 -9.07 -9.85 -4.55
CA ARG A 44 -7.61 -9.96 -4.66
C ARG A 44 -7.23 -11.12 -5.54
N LEU A 45 -6.17 -10.94 -6.32
CA LEU A 45 -5.51 -12.00 -7.06
C LEU A 45 -4.03 -11.96 -6.73
N GLU A 46 -3.53 -13.01 -6.09
CA GLU A 46 -2.11 -13.11 -5.73
C GLU A 46 -1.34 -13.86 -6.81
N LEU A 47 -0.30 -13.23 -7.34
CA LEU A 47 0.52 -13.75 -8.43
C LEU A 47 1.98 -13.88 -7.98
N TYR A 48 2.64 -14.94 -8.43
CA TYR A 48 4.07 -15.15 -8.25
C TYR A 48 4.79 -15.10 -9.60
N CYS A 49 5.87 -14.34 -9.72
CA CYS A 49 6.71 -14.27 -10.91
C CYS A 49 7.89 -15.23 -10.79
N GLU A 50 7.96 -16.21 -11.69
CA GLU A 50 9.03 -17.22 -11.72
C GLU A 50 10.36 -16.70 -12.30
N ASN A 51 10.38 -15.47 -12.85
CA ASN A 51 11.60 -14.88 -13.37
C ASN A 51 12.54 -14.48 -12.23
N GLN A 52 13.68 -15.17 -12.11
CA GLN A 52 14.66 -14.90 -11.05
C GLN A 52 15.29 -13.50 -11.11
N MET A 53 15.19 -12.82 -12.26
CA MET A 53 15.67 -11.45 -12.45
C MET A 53 14.59 -10.39 -12.15
N CYS A 54 13.39 -10.79 -11.73
CA CYS A 54 12.31 -9.88 -11.36
C CYS A 54 12.29 -9.64 -9.85
N ASP A 55 12.42 -8.38 -9.43
CA ASP A 55 12.46 -8.01 -8.01
C ASP A 55 11.09 -8.15 -7.31
N ALA A 56 9.99 -8.11 -8.06
CA ALA A 56 8.65 -8.10 -7.46
C ALA A 56 8.32 -9.41 -6.73
N ARG A 57 8.76 -10.56 -7.26
CA ARG A 57 8.47 -11.95 -6.79
C ARG A 57 7.00 -12.26 -6.57
N GLU A 58 6.34 -11.62 -5.61
CA GLU A 58 4.90 -11.70 -5.36
C GLU A 58 4.22 -10.37 -5.66
N VAL A 59 3.05 -10.44 -6.28
CA VAL A 59 2.26 -9.30 -6.68
C VAL A 59 0.81 -9.55 -6.29
N VAL A 60 0.21 -8.58 -5.59
CA VAL A 60 -1.23 -8.59 -5.32
C VAL A 60 -1.91 -7.64 -6.29
N VAL A 61 -2.81 -8.19 -7.11
CA VAL A 61 -3.66 -7.41 -8.00
C VAL A 61 -4.99 -7.17 -7.29
N LEU A 62 -5.33 -5.90 -7.09
CA LEU A 62 -6.61 -5.50 -6.53
C LEU A 62 -7.64 -5.38 -7.64
N VAL A 63 -8.73 -6.13 -7.51
CA VAL A 63 -9.76 -6.25 -8.50
C VAL A 63 -10.91 -5.31 -8.12
N GLN A 64 -11.13 -4.25 -8.91
CA GLN A 64 -12.13 -3.23 -8.57
C GLN A 64 -13.57 -3.66 -8.87
N ARG A 65 -13.77 -4.54 -9.86
CA ARG A 65 -15.10 -5.05 -10.27
C ARG A 65 -15.45 -6.33 -9.50
N ASP A 66 -15.13 -6.38 -8.21
CA ASP A 66 -15.30 -7.57 -7.37
C ASP A 66 -16.73 -7.80 -6.87
N GLY A 67 -17.65 -6.87 -7.16
CA GLY A 67 -19.04 -6.91 -6.71
C GLY A 67 -19.24 -6.76 -5.20
N ALA A 68 -18.16 -6.51 -4.45
CA ALA A 68 -18.14 -6.48 -2.99
C ALA A 68 -17.63 -5.15 -2.43
N GLY A 69 -17.64 -4.09 -3.24
CA GLY A 69 -17.25 -2.75 -2.80
C GLY A 69 -15.74 -2.60 -2.62
N ALA A 70 -14.94 -2.94 -3.64
CA ALA A 70 -13.48 -2.82 -3.62
C ALA A 70 -12.95 -1.49 -3.04
N HIS A 71 -13.64 -0.37 -3.29
CA HIS A 71 -13.27 0.96 -2.80
C HIS A 71 -13.29 1.07 -1.26
N ASP A 72 -14.09 0.26 -0.57
CA ASP A 72 -14.18 0.23 0.89
C ASP A 72 -13.11 -0.66 1.55
N ARG A 73 -12.22 -1.26 0.76
CA ARG A 73 -11.15 -2.10 1.31
C ARG A 73 -10.00 -1.25 1.83
N ALA A 74 -9.40 -1.69 2.92
CA ALA A 74 -8.34 -0.94 3.60
C ALA A 74 -7.10 -0.71 2.73
N ASP A 75 -6.73 -1.71 1.92
CA ASP A 75 -5.62 -1.62 0.96
C ASP A 75 -5.92 -0.67 -0.19
N VAL A 76 -7.13 -0.72 -0.76
CA VAL A 76 -7.55 0.24 -1.80
C VAL A 76 -7.56 1.66 -1.26
N ARG A 77 -8.11 1.89 -0.06
CA ARG A 77 -8.04 3.20 0.61
C ARG A 77 -6.60 3.66 0.87
N ALA A 78 -5.73 2.76 1.32
CA ALA A 78 -4.33 3.11 1.58
C ALA A 78 -3.60 3.53 0.29
N LEU A 79 -3.82 2.82 -0.83
CA LEU A 79 -3.29 3.22 -2.13
C LEU A 79 -3.85 4.58 -2.57
N HIS A 80 -5.14 4.81 -2.34
CA HIS A 80 -5.77 6.08 -2.67
C HIS A 80 -5.15 7.28 -1.92
N GLU A 81 -4.66 7.07 -0.69
CA GLU A 81 -3.93 8.09 0.07
C GLU A 81 -2.46 8.25 -0.38
N VAL A 82 -1.86 7.21 -0.97
CA VAL A 82 -0.53 7.33 -1.62
C VAL A 82 -0.64 8.14 -2.91
N ASP A 83 -1.68 7.89 -3.70
CA ASP A 83 -1.94 8.58 -4.96
C ASP A 83 -2.45 10.01 -4.75
N ARG A 84 -2.97 10.31 -3.56
CA ARG A 84 -3.36 11.67 -3.21
C ARG A 84 -2.13 12.57 -3.29
N PRO A 85 -2.12 13.59 -4.15
CA PRO A 85 -1.01 14.51 -4.20
C PRO A 85 -0.88 15.12 -2.81
N ARG A 86 0.28 14.89 -2.17
CA ARG A 86 0.65 15.69 -1.01
C ARG A 86 0.67 17.12 -1.51
N GLU A 87 -0.25 17.95 -1.03
CA GLU A 87 0.02 19.37 -0.96
C GLU A 87 1.38 19.44 -0.26
N THR A 88 2.42 19.76 -1.03
CA THR A 88 3.72 20.03 -0.44
C THR A 88 3.42 21.11 0.56
N PRO A 89 3.69 20.90 1.86
CA PRO A 89 3.56 21.99 2.81
C PRO A 89 4.35 23.13 2.19
N ALA A 90 3.72 24.28 1.97
CA ALA A 90 4.43 25.45 1.47
C ALA A 90 5.74 25.55 2.26
N ASP A 91 6.85 25.85 1.60
CA ASP A 91 8.23 25.79 2.13
C ASP A 91 8.39 26.43 3.54
N MET A 92 7.45 27.29 3.92
CA MET A 92 7.28 27.92 5.23
C MET A 92 6.83 26.99 6.39
N ASP A 93 6.13 25.87 6.16
CA ASP A 93 5.60 25.01 7.23
C ASP A 93 6.70 24.13 7.87
N VAL A 94 7.78 23.84 7.12
CA VAL A 94 8.92 23.09 7.66
C VAL A 94 9.71 23.94 8.66
N MET A 95 9.92 25.23 8.37
CA MET A 95 10.60 26.16 9.27
C MET A 95 9.74 26.54 10.47
N ALA A 96 8.43 26.75 10.28
CA ALA A 96 7.51 27.00 11.39
C ALA A 96 7.50 25.85 12.40
N ARG A 97 7.49 24.60 11.93
CA ARG A 97 7.61 23.39 12.78
C ARG A 97 8.98 23.26 13.47
N TYR A 98 10.04 23.85 12.90
CA TYR A 98 11.37 23.85 13.51
C TYR A 98 11.48 24.89 14.62
N GLU A 99 10.82 26.04 14.48
CA GLU A 99 10.76 27.09 15.50
C GLU A 99 9.90 26.69 16.70
N ASP A 100 8.79 26.00 16.47
CA ASP A 100 7.92 25.48 17.56
C ASP A 100 8.66 24.43 18.42
N LYS A 101 9.55 23.64 17.80
CA LYS A 101 10.42 22.67 18.48
C LYS A 101 11.60 23.30 19.24
N LYS A 102 11.93 24.59 19.02
CA LYS A 102 12.97 25.29 19.79
C LYS A 102 12.50 25.70 21.19
N ASN A 103 11.19 25.62 21.47
CA ASN A 103 10.65 25.82 22.83
C ASN A 103 10.78 24.58 23.73
N ILE A 104 11.33 23.47 23.21
CA ILE A 104 11.78 22.35 24.03
C ILE A 104 13.10 22.76 24.69
N THR A 105 13.01 23.42 25.85
CA THR A 105 14.18 23.65 26.72
C THR A 105 14.71 22.32 27.23
N ALA A 106 15.57 21.68 26.43
CA ALA A 106 16.38 20.54 26.84
C ALA A 106 17.37 20.98 27.93
N ARG A 107 16.95 20.90 29.19
CA ARG A 107 17.84 21.11 30.34
C ARG A 107 18.69 19.87 30.51
N ARG A 108 19.88 19.88 29.90
CA ARG A 108 20.89 18.81 29.99
C ARG A 108 21.40 18.70 31.44
N GLN A 109 20.94 17.71 32.21
CA GLN A 109 21.36 17.53 33.61
C GLN A 109 22.57 16.58 33.81
N SER A 110 22.99 15.80 32.80
CA SER A 110 24.24 15.01 32.89
C SER A 110 24.67 14.48 31.51
N THR A 111 25.95 14.13 31.35
CA THR A 111 26.56 13.61 30.12
C THR A 111 26.07 12.24 29.67
N THR A 112 25.28 11.54 30.50
CA THR A 112 24.97 10.12 30.29
C THR A 112 23.49 9.78 30.30
N SER A 113 22.58 10.75 30.44
CA SER A 113 21.15 10.48 30.43
C SER A 113 20.35 11.67 29.92
N LEU A 114 19.51 11.44 28.91
CA LEU A 114 18.59 12.42 28.37
C LEU A 114 17.20 12.06 28.90
N ALA A 115 16.74 12.76 29.93
CA ALA A 115 15.38 12.64 30.43
C ALA A 115 14.48 13.62 29.66
N LEU A 116 13.51 13.10 28.91
CA LEU A 116 12.45 13.89 28.30
C LEU A 116 11.33 14.03 29.33
N VAL A 117 11.24 15.21 29.96
CA VAL A 117 10.08 15.57 30.79
C VAL A 117 9.09 16.27 29.87
N VAL A 118 7.93 15.65 29.68
CA VAL A 118 6.79 16.25 28.97
C VAL A 118 5.83 16.76 30.04
N GLU A 119 5.84 18.07 30.29
CA GLU A 119 4.85 18.69 31.17
C GLU A 119 3.56 18.91 30.35
N ALA A 120 2.55 18.09 30.61
CA ALA A 120 1.22 18.30 30.08
C ALA A 120 0.52 19.36 30.95
N HIS A 121 0.29 20.54 30.38
CA HIS A 121 -0.62 21.51 30.99
C HIS A 121 -2.05 20.95 30.93
N GLN A 122 -2.62 20.66 32.11
CA GLN A 122 -4.07 20.53 32.25
C GLN A 122 -4.64 21.95 32.37
N GLU A 123 -5.48 22.32 31.41
CA GLU A 123 -6.31 23.53 31.48
C GLU A 123 -7.49 23.24 32.43
N GLU A 124 -7.70 24.13 33.41
CA GLU A 124 -8.94 24.22 34.23
C GLU A 124 -10.03 25.02 33.50
#